data_AF-A0A931LG75-F1
#
_entry.id   AF-A0A931LG75-F1
#
_cell.length_a   1.000
_cell.length_b   1.000
_cell.length_c   1.000
_cell.angle_alpha   90.00
_cell.angle_beta   90.00
_cell.angle_gamma   90.00
#
_symmetry.space_group_name_H-M   'P 1'
#
loop_
_entity.id
_entity.type
_entity.pdbx_description
1 polymer ?
#
loop_
_entity_poly.entity_id
_entity_poly.type
_entity_poly.pdbx_seq_one_letter_code
_entity_poly.pdbx_strand_id
1 'polypeptide(L)'
;MPRSNYPVRGLVGVVASRMSLATKAVLWLASGIAGAVLFWLVQVSFGGPTIPDFMGEQIADAGGYPARLAPAIGWAVHLAVSLSYALLFGVIIALLAATRLPAQIAISLAVTLLLGWLTTTVAPPAISVTISVLAGQGWPSELFPLNTELGLPFWNHVAFFLLNWAIQGLGPRFVWGVARSTSVRP
;
A
#
# COMPACT_ATOMS: atom_id res chain seq x y z
N MET A 1 -31.12 -33.75 -28.39
CA MET A 1 -30.53 -32.42 -28.69
C MET A 1 -29.43 -32.13 -27.67
N PRO A 2 -28.20 -31.81 -28.10
CA PRO A 2 -27.10 -31.58 -27.17
C PRO A 2 -27.21 -30.19 -26.53
N ARG A 3 -27.13 -30.15 -25.19
CA ARG A 3 -27.07 -28.90 -24.42
C ARG A 3 -25.75 -28.20 -24.75
N SER A 4 -25.85 -27.01 -25.32
CA SER A 4 -24.71 -26.12 -25.54
C SER A 4 -24.13 -25.67 -24.19
N ASN A 5 -22.96 -26.19 -23.86
CA ASN A 5 -22.12 -25.70 -22.78
C ASN A 5 -21.41 -24.43 -23.25
N TYR A 6 -22.09 -23.29 -23.23
CA TYR A 6 -21.38 -22.01 -23.26
C TYR A 6 -20.62 -21.86 -21.95
N PRO A 7 -19.28 -21.71 -21.98
CA PRO A 7 -18.56 -21.35 -20.78
C PRO A 7 -19.04 -19.94 -20.41
N VAL A 8 -19.71 -19.83 -19.25
CA VAL A 8 -19.95 -18.56 -18.58
C VAL A 8 -18.56 -17.99 -18.29
N ARG A 9 -18.00 -17.25 -19.26
CA ARG A 9 -16.83 -16.39 -19.04
C ARG A 9 -17.23 -15.47 -17.91
N GLY A 10 -16.68 -15.73 -16.72
CA GLY A 10 -17.05 -15.04 -15.50
C GLY A 10 -17.08 -13.53 -15.74
N LEU A 11 -18.28 -12.96 -15.65
CA LEU A 11 -18.60 -11.55 -15.92
C LEU A 11 -17.70 -10.58 -15.14
N VAL A 12 -17.04 -11.07 -14.08
CA VAL A 12 -16.22 -10.34 -13.12
C VAL A 12 -14.79 -10.09 -13.62
N GLY A 13 -14.21 -10.98 -14.44
CA GLY A 13 -12.90 -10.73 -15.08
C GLY A 13 -12.94 -9.57 -16.08
N VAL A 14 -14.14 -9.22 -16.55
CA VAL A 14 -14.41 -8.12 -17.48
C VAL A 14 -14.58 -6.77 -16.77
N VAL A 15 -14.75 -6.74 -15.43
CA VAL A 15 -15.02 -5.48 -14.70
C VAL A 15 -13.73 -4.75 -14.32
N ALA A 16 -12.71 -5.47 -13.84
CA ALA A 16 -11.40 -4.87 -13.53
C ALA A 16 -10.66 -4.37 -14.80
N SER A 17 -10.93 -4.99 -15.96
CA SER A 17 -10.36 -4.58 -17.25
C SER A 17 -11.04 -3.35 -17.88
N ARG A 18 -12.18 -2.89 -17.34
CA ARG A 18 -12.96 -1.76 -17.89
C ARG A 18 -12.81 -0.44 -17.14
N MET A 19 -12.11 -0.43 -16.01
CA MET A 19 -11.86 0.82 -15.29
C MET A 19 -10.90 1.70 -16.10
N SER A 20 -11.25 2.99 -16.21
CA SER A 20 -10.34 3.98 -16.79
C SER A 20 -9.06 4.08 -15.95
N LEU A 21 -7.97 4.48 -16.58
CA LEU A 21 -6.71 4.75 -15.89
C LEU A 21 -6.92 5.78 -14.76
N ALA A 22 -7.77 6.79 -14.98
CA ALA A 22 -8.08 7.81 -13.99
C ALA A 22 -8.70 7.21 -12.72
N THR A 23 -9.68 6.30 -12.83
CA THR A 23 -10.27 5.67 -11.65
C THR A 23 -9.27 4.77 -10.92
N LYS A 24 -8.39 4.07 -11.64
CA LYS A 24 -7.32 3.28 -11.04
C LYS A 24 -6.34 4.17 -10.25
N ALA A 25 -5.96 5.31 -10.83
CA ALA A 25 -5.09 6.28 -10.19
C ALA A 25 -5.73 6.87 -8.92
N VAL A 26 -7.04 7.18 -8.94
CA VAL A 26 -7.76 7.66 -7.75
C VAL A 26 -7.78 6.60 -6.65
N LEU A 27 -8.08 5.34 -6.96
CA LEU A 27 -8.07 4.27 -5.96
C LEU A 27 -6.69 4.07 -5.33
N TRP A 28 -5.65 4.13 -6.16
CA TRP A 28 -4.26 4.07 -5.73
C TRP A 28 -3.92 5.21 -4.76
N LEU A 29 -4.20 6.46 -5.14
CA LEU A 29 -3.91 7.63 -4.30
C LEU A 29 -4.69 7.55 -2.98
N ALA A 30 -5.98 7.23 -3.05
CA ALA A 30 -6.84 7.12 -1.89
C ALA A 30 -6.36 6.02 -0.94
N SER A 31 -5.96 4.84 -1.44
CA SER A 31 -5.48 3.75 -0.60
C SER A 31 -4.11 4.03 0.01
N GLY A 32 -3.22 4.72 -0.70
CA GLY A 32 -1.93 5.14 -0.17
C GLY A 32 -2.07 6.16 0.95
N ILE A 33 -2.91 7.19 0.76
CA ILE A 33 -3.19 8.20 1.81
C ILE A 33 -3.88 7.56 3.01
N ALA A 34 -4.93 6.77 2.78
CA ALA A 34 -5.64 6.08 3.86
C ALA A 34 -4.72 5.11 4.62
N GLY A 35 -3.84 4.41 3.90
CA GLY A 35 -2.82 3.55 4.49
C GLY A 35 -1.83 4.32 5.35
N ALA A 36 -1.32 5.46 4.88
CA ALA A 36 -0.41 6.30 5.65
C ALA A 36 -1.03 6.75 6.98
N VAL A 37 -2.28 7.20 6.93
CA VAL A 37 -3.05 7.63 8.12
C VAL A 37 -3.33 6.47 9.05
N LEU A 38 -3.77 5.30 8.53
CA LEU A 38 -3.97 4.10 9.33
C LEU A 38 -2.69 3.70 10.06
N PHE A 39 -1.58 3.65 9.33
CA PHE A 39 -0.28 3.26 9.87
C PHE A 39 0.12 4.18 11.03
N TRP A 40 -0.04 5.50 10.85
CA TRP A 40 0.24 6.49 11.89
C TRP A 40 -0.69 6.34 13.09
N LEU A 41 -2.01 6.19 12.89
CA LEU A 41 -2.99 6.00 13.96
C LEU A 41 -2.68 4.76 14.82
N VAL A 42 -2.26 3.66 14.18
CA VAL A 42 -1.81 2.48 14.90
C VAL A 42 -0.62 2.82 15.79
N GLN A 43 0.42 3.50 15.30
CA GLN A 43 1.56 3.89 16.14
C GLN A 43 1.16 4.78 17.32
N VAL A 44 0.31 5.78 17.08
CA VAL A 44 -0.21 6.67 18.13
C VAL A 44 -0.95 5.87 19.21
N SER A 45 -1.78 4.90 18.83
CA SER A 45 -2.56 4.09 19.77
C SER A 45 -1.73 3.19 20.69
N PHE A 46 -0.49 2.85 20.30
CA PHE A 46 0.45 2.06 21.10
C PHE A 46 1.46 2.92 21.87
N GLY A 47 1.34 4.26 21.83
CA GLY A 47 2.09 5.19 22.68
C GLY A 47 3.59 5.33 22.37
N GLY A 48 4.05 4.81 21.23
CA GLY A 48 5.44 4.95 20.77
C GLY A 48 5.65 6.14 19.83
N PRO A 49 6.92 6.53 19.55
CA PRO A 49 7.21 7.52 18.51
C PRO A 49 6.71 7.03 17.15
N THR A 50 6.08 7.93 16.39
CA THR A 50 5.58 7.58 15.06
C THR A 50 6.73 7.64 14.05
N ILE A 51 6.62 6.89 12.93
CA ILE A 51 7.64 6.96 11.88
C ILE A 51 7.78 8.38 11.32
N PRO A 52 6.68 9.13 11.04
CA PRO A 52 6.80 10.53 10.64
C PRO A 52 7.60 11.37 11.63
N ASP A 53 7.32 11.29 12.94
CA ASP A 53 8.04 12.09 13.93
C ASP A 53 9.52 11.70 13.99
N PHE A 54 9.81 10.41 14.12
CA PHE A 54 11.18 9.89 14.16
C PHE A 54 11.98 10.29 12.93
N MET A 55 11.48 10.03 11.73
CA MET A 55 12.21 10.35 10.50
C MET A 55 12.35 11.86 10.30
N GLY A 56 11.30 12.61 10.62
CA GLY A 56 11.29 14.06 10.54
C GLY A 56 12.38 14.68 11.41
N GLU A 57 12.46 14.26 12.66
CA GLU A 57 13.47 14.73 13.62
C GLU A 57 14.88 14.34 13.19
N GLN A 58 15.11 13.07 12.83
CA GLN A 58 16.42 12.58 12.42
C GLN A 58 16.93 13.28 11.15
N ILE A 59 16.07 13.47 10.15
CA ILE A 59 16.45 14.19 8.92
C ILE A 59 16.70 15.66 9.22
N ALA A 60 15.83 16.30 10.02
CA ALA A 60 15.96 17.71 10.37
C ALA A 60 17.28 17.99 11.09
N ASP A 61 17.59 17.21 12.12
CA ASP A 61 18.80 17.34 12.91
C ASP A 61 20.06 17.04 12.07
N ALA A 62 20.09 15.87 11.41
CA ALA A 62 21.25 15.44 10.63
C ALA A 62 21.54 16.32 9.41
N GLY A 63 20.51 16.93 8.81
CA GLY A 63 20.63 17.82 7.66
C GLY A 63 20.74 19.31 7.99
N GLY A 64 20.69 19.69 9.27
CA GLY A 64 20.71 21.09 9.69
C GLY A 64 19.48 21.89 9.27
N TYR A 65 18.33 21.24 9.05
CA TYR A 65 17.08 21.92 8.73
C TYR A 65 16.47 22.53 10.00
N PRO A 66 15.68 23.63 9.89
CA PRO A 66 14.97 24.18 11.04
C PRO A 66 14.05 23.13 11.69
N ALA A 67 14.16 22.93 13.00
CA ALA A 67 13.39 21.92 13.74
C ALA A 67 11.86 22.01 13.53
N ARG A 68 11.33 23.21 13.30
CA ARG A 68 9.91 23.41 12.96
C ARG A 68 9.45 22.71 11.67
N LEU A 69 10.38 22.32 10.79
CA LEU A 69 10.10 21.58 9.56
C LEU A 69 10.08 20.06 9.76
N ALA A 70 10.57 19.54 10.89
CA ALA A 70 10.64 18.10 11.15
C ALA A 70 9.31 17.38 10.90
N PRO A 71 8.14 17.86 11.39
CA PRO A 71 6.87 17.20 11.12
C PRO A 71 6.53 17.15 9.62
N ALA A 72 6.78 18.23 8.89
CA ALA A 72 6.49 18.30 7.46
C ALA A 72 7.39 17.36 6.65
N ILE A 73 8.69 17.29 6.98
CA ILE A 73 9.66 16.38 6.37
C ILE A 73 9.23 14.93 6.63
N GLY A 74 8.95 14.59 7.88
CA GLY A 74 8.52 13.26 8.28
C GLY A 74 7.28 12.78 7.55
N TRP A 75 6.23 13.60 7.50
CA TRP A 75 5.00 13.29 6.79
C TRP A 75 5.21 13.20 5.27
N ALA A 76 6.04 14.06 4.68
CA ALA A 76 6.35 13.99 3.26
C ALA A 76 6.99 12.64 2.89
N VAL A 77 7.95 12.17 3.70
CA VAL A 77 8.59 10.86 3.50
C VAL A 77 7.59 9.72 3.69
N HIS A 78 6.83 9.74 4.78
CA HIS A 78 5.85 8.69 5.09
C HIS A 78 4.77 8.57 4.00
N LEU A 79 4.25 9.71 3.51
CA LEU A 79 3.31 9.74 2.39
C LEU A 79 3.95 9.25 1.09
N ALA A 80 5.18 9.66 0.78
CA ALA A 80 5.87 9.23 -0.43
C ALA A 80 6.06 7.70 -0.47
N VAL A 81 6.49 7.09 0.64
CA VAL A 81 6.63 5.64 0.76
C VAL A 81 5.28 4.94 0.65
N SER A 82 4.26 5.44 1.37
CA SER A 82 2.90 4.87 1.35
C SER A 82 2.28 4.91 -0.05
N LEU A 83 2.41 6.03 -0.76
CA LEU A 83 1.96 6.15 -2.15
C LEU A 83 2.72 5.20 -3.06
N SER A 84 4.04 5.06 -2.89
CA SER A 84 4.86 4.15 -3.69
C SER A 84 4.45 2.68 -3.51
N TYR A 85 4.21 2.26 -2.27
CA TYR A 85 3.73 0.90 -1.97
C TYR A 85 2.32 0.65 -2.50
N ALA A 86 1.42 1.62 -2.36
CA ALA A 86 0.09 1.52 -2.94
C ALA A 86 0.16 1.40 -4.47
N LEU A 87 1.13 2.07 -5.12
CA LEU A 87 1.29 2.06 -6.59
C LEU A 87 1.75 0.70 -7.04
N LEU A 88 2.82 0.19 -6.41
CA LEU A 88 3.35 -1.14 -6.65
C LEU A 88 2.23 -2.19 -6.52
N PHE A 89 1.46 -2.10 -5.44
CA PHE A 89 0.33 -3.01 -5.22
C PHE A 89 -0.73 -2.88 -6.32
N GLY A 90 -1.11 -1.66 -6.70
CA GLY A 90 -2.06 -1.41 -7.79
C GLY A 90 -1.61 -1.98 -9.13
N VAL A 91 -0.30 -1.87 -9.45
CA VAL A 91 0.31 -2.50 -10.63
C VAL A 91 0.16 -4.02 -10.56
N ILE A 92 0.46 -4.64 -9.41
CA ILE A 92 0.30 -6.09 -9.24
C ILE A 92 -1.16 -6.50 -9.46
N ILE A 93 -2.13 -5.79 -8.88
CA ILE A 93 -3.56 -6.08 -9.09
C ILE A 93 -3.94 -5.95 -10.57
N ALA A 94 -3.42 -4.95 -11.26
CA ALA A 94 -3.67 -4.76 -12.69
C ALA A 94 -3.12 -5.92 -13.54
N LEU A 95 -1.92 -6.44 -13.21
CA LEU A 95 -1.33 -7.59 -13.89
C LEU A 95 -2.13 -8.87 -13.67
N LEU A 96 -2.78 -9.02 -12.51
CA LEU A 96 -3.62 -10.18 -12.21
C LEU A 96 -5.01 -10.12 -12.87
N ALA A 97 -5.36 -9.06 -13.60
CA ALA A 97 -6.69 -8.87 -14.15
C ALA A 97 -7.14 -9.96 -15.14
N ALA A 98 -6.19 -10.63 -15.82
CA ALA A 98 -6.49 -11.72 -16.74
C ALA A 98 -6.69 -13.09 -16.05
N THR A 99 -6.42 -13.20 -14.75
CA THR A 99 -6.50 -14.45 -14.01
C THR A 99 -7.94 -14.76 -13.57
N ARG A 100 -8.24 -16.04 -13.29
CA ARG A 100 -9.55 -16.44 -12.75
C ARG A 100 -9.74 -15.83 -11.36
N LEU A 101 -10.97 -15.41 -11.05
CA LEU A 101 -11.27 -14.66 -9.82
C LEU A 101 -10.75 -15.33 -8.52
N PRO A 102 -10.94 -16.65 -8.27
CA PRO A 102 -10.40 -17.27 -7.06
C PRO A 102 -8.88 -17.20 -7.00
N ALA A 103 -8.20 -17.39 -8.13
CA ALA A 103 -6.75 -17.27 -8.22
C ALA A 103 -6.30 -15.81 -8.02
N GLN A 104 -7.02 -14.84 -8.59
CA GLN A 104 -6.73 -13.42 -8.39
C GLN A 104 -6.77 -13.04 -6.90
N ILE A 105 -7.83 -13.47 -6.19
CA ILE A 105 -8.00 -13.24 -4.75
C ILE A 105 -6.87 -13.92 -3.97
N ALA A 106 -6.61 -15.21 -4.23
CA ALA A 106 -5.58 -15.97 -3.52
C ALA A 106 -4.17 -15.38 -3.74
N ILE A 107 -3.80 -15.08 -4.98
CA ILE A 107 -2.49 -14.52 -5.31
C ILE A 107 -2.34 -13.11 -4.73
N SER A 108 -3.34 -12.25 -4.87
CA SER A 108 -3.27 -10.88 -4.32
C SER A 108 -3.20 -10.86 -2.79
N LEU A 109 -3.86 -11.79 -2.11
CA LEU A 109 -3.73 -11.95 -0.66
C LEU A 109 -2.35 -12.47 -0.26
N ALA A 110 -1.81 -13.46 -0.98
CA ALA A 110 -0.45 -13.96 -0.74
C ALA A 110 0.59 -12.84 -0.93
N VAL A 111 0.45 -12.04 -1.99
CA VAL A 111 1.28 -10.86 -2.25
C VAL A 111 1.14 -9.82 -1.13
N THR A 112 -0.07 -9.59 -0.62
CA THR A 112 -0.32 -8.66 0.49
C THR A 112 0.48 -9.04 1.73
N LEU A 113 0.45 -10.32 2.11
CA LEU A 113 1.19 -10.83 3.26
C LEU A 113 2.71 -10.79 3.01
N LEU A 114 3.14 -11.17 1.80
CA LEU A 114 4.54 -11.14 1.42
C LEU A 114 5.11 -9.72 1.43
N LEU A 115 4.38 -8.74 0.90
CA LEU A 115 4.79 -7.34 0.92
C LEU A 115 4.81 -6.79 2.34
N GLY A 116 3.82 -7.10 3.17
CA GLY A 116 3.83 -6.73 4.59
C GLY A 116 5.07 -7.24 5.31
N TRP A 117 5.43 -8.50 5.08
CA TRP A 117 6.66 -9.09 5.63
C TRP A 117 7.92 -8.44 5.07
N LEU A 118 8.11 -8.42 3.75
CA LEU A 118 9.31 -7.88 3.09
C LEU A 118 9.56 -6.42 3.47
N THR A 119 8.54 -5.57 3.41
CA THR A 119 8.67 -4.14 3.75
C THR A 119 9.02 -3.93 5.21
N THR A 120 8.43 -4.70 6.13
CA THR A 120 8.84 -4.66 7.54
C THR A 120 10.30 -5.05 7.70
N THR A 121 10.74 -6.11 7.03
CA THR A 121 12.10 -6.63 7.15
C THR A 121 13.15 -5.65 6.67
N VAL A 122 12.89 -4.94 5.57
CA VAL A 122 13.82 -3.97 4.99
C VAL A 122 13.58 -2.54 5.46
N ALA A 123 12.54 -2.28 6.27
CA ALA A 123 12.21 -0.93 6.73
C ALA A 123 13.39 -0.25 7.47
N PRO A 124 14.05 -0.88 8.47
CA PRO A 124 15.17 -0.22 9.14
C PRO A 124 16.32 0.19 8.21
N PRO A 125 16.91 -0.69 7.36
CA PRO A 125 17.98 -0.25 6.47
C PRO A 125 17.51 0.79 5.44
N ALA A 126 16.27 0.70 4.95
CA ALA A 126 15.69 1.72 4.07
C ALA A 126 15.56 3.08 4.77
N ILE A 127 15.22 3.09 6.07
CA ILE A 127 15.18 4.29 6.89
C ILE A 127 16.58 4.90 7.03
N SER A 128 17.63 4.11 7.29
CA SER A 128 19.01 4.61 7.35
C SER A 128 19.43 5.31 6.06
N VAL A 129 19.17 4.68 4.91
CA VAL A 129 19.45 5.27 3.60
C VAL A 129 18.65 6.56 3.40
N THR A 130 17.36 6.55 3.73
CA THR A 130 16.48 7.71 3.54
C THR A 130 16.93 8.90 4.39
N ILE A 131 17.28 8.67 5.66
CA ILE A 131 17.80 9.70 6.55
C ILE A 131 19.09 10.28 5.97
N SER A 132 20.08 9.44 5.66
CA SER A 132 21.40 9.88 5.19
C SER A 132 21.31 10.66 3.88
N VAL A 133 20.54 10.16 2.91
CA VAL A 133 20.36 10.82 1.60
C VAL A 133 19.65 12.16 1.75
N LEU A 134 18.52 12.22 2.49
CA LEU A 134 17.75 13.45 2.63
C LEU A 134 18.41 14.48 3.57
N ALA A 135 19.30 14.03 4.46
CA ALA A 135 20.18 14.89 5.25
C ALA A 135 21.39 15.42 4.44
N GLY A 136 21.59 14.98 3.20
CA GLY A 136 22.71 15.42 2.36
C GLY A 136 24.06 14.75 2.70
N GLN A 137 24.05 13.65 3.46
CA GLN A 137 25.25 12.93 3.87
C GLN A 137 25.70 11.88 2.84
N GLY A 138 24.87 11.58 1.83
CA GLY A 138 25.17 10.61 0.79
C GLY A 138 24.69 9.19 1.13
N TRP A 139 25.41 8.18 0.65
CA TRP A 139 25.08 6.78 0.93
C TRP A 139 25.73 6.36 2.26
N PRO A 140 24.97 5.79 3.21
CA PRO A 140 25.51 5.44 4.52
C PRO A 140 26.47 4.25 4.43
N SER A 141 27.55 4.27 5.22
CA SER A 141 28.50 3.15 5.34
C SER A 141 27.96 2.00 6.19
N GLU A 142 27.00 2.29 7.08
CA GLU A 142 26.35 1.34 7.96
C GLU A 142 24.82 1.48 7.85
N LEU A 143 24.13 0.35 7.94
CA LEU A 143 22.66 0.30 7.87
C LEU A 143 22.11 -0.23 9.20
N PHE A 144 20.91 0.22 9.57
CA PHE A 144 20.17 -0.45 10.62
C PHE A 144 19.94 -1.92 10.23
N PRO A 145 19.96 -2.84 11.21
CA PRO A 145 19.79 -4.27 10.94
C PRO A 145 18.40 -4.56 10.36
N LEU A 146 18.30 -5.68 9.61
CA LEU A 146 17.00 -6.17 9.15
C LEU A 146 16.08 -6.47 10.34
N ASN A 147 14.79 -6.20 10.18
CA ASN A 147 13.78 -6.53 11.19
C ASN A 147 13.12 -7.89 10.90
N THR A 148 13.48 -8.91 11.65
CA THR A 148 12.85 -10.24 11.55
C THR A 148 11.76 -10.47 12.59
N GLU A 149 11.45 -9.48 13.43
CA GLU A 149 10.47 -9.62 14.50
C GLU A 149 9.04 -9.49 13.99
N LEU A 150 8.14 -10.31 14.54
CA LEU A 150 6.69 -10.27 14.27
C LEU A 150 5.96 -9.34 15.26
N GLY A 151 6.58 -8.20 15.57
CA GLY A 151 6.07 -7.19 16.49
C GLY A 151 5.10 -6.20 15.84
N LEU A 152 4.84 -5.08 16.55
CA LEU A 152 3.96 -4.02 16.06
C LEU A 152 4.34 -3.51 14.64
N PRO A 153 5.62 -3.31 14.28
CA PRO A 153 5.97 -2.89 12.92
C PRO A 153 5.49 -3.87 11.85
N PHE A 154 5.57 -5.18 12.10
CA PHE A 154 5.09 -6.22 11.18
C PHE A 154 3.58 -6.10 10.97
N TRP A 155 2.83 -6.09 12.06
CA TRP A 155 1.37 -6.02 12.00
C TRP A 155 0.88 -4.71 11.38
N ASN A 156 1.62 -3.62 11.55
CA ASN A 156 1.26 -2.33 10.96
C ASN A 156 1.43 -2.34 9.43
N HIS A 157 2.51 -2.94 8.91
CA HIS A 157 2.67 -3.13 7.46
C HIS A 157 1.64 -4.10 6.89
N VAL A 158 1.34 -5.20 7.59
CA VAL A 158 0.28 -6.13 7.18
C VAL A 158 -1.07 -5.41 7.11
N ALA A 159 -1.43 -4.59 8.11
CA ALA A 159 -2.64 -3.79 8.11
C ALA A 159 -2.69 -2.80 6.93
N PHE A 160 -1.57 -2.11 6.66
CA PHE A 160 -1.43 -1.22 5.51
C PHE A 160 -1.71 -1.95 4.18
N PHE A 161 -1.08 -3.10 3.95
CA PHE A 161 -1.28 -3.83 2.70
C PHE A 161 -2.65 -4.50 2.61
N LEU A 162 -3.22 -4.96 3.72
CA LEU A 162 -4.61 -5.47 3.76
C LEU A 162 -5.62 -4.38 3.41
N LEU A 163 -5.42 -3.14 3.87
CA LEU A 163 -6.26 -2.01 3.47
C LEU A 163 -6.14 -1.75 1.96
N ASN A 164 -4.92 -1.76 1.42
CA ASN A 164 -4.70 -1.61 -0.02
C ASN A 164 -5.34 -2.76 -0.81
N TRP A 165 -5.27 -3.99 -0.31
CA TRP A 165 -5.95 -5.15 -0.89
C TRP A 165 -7.47 -5.02 -0.87
N ALA A 166 -8.05 -4.52 0.23
CA ALA A 166 -9.48 -4.28 0.34
C ALA A 166 -9.93 -3.20 -0.66
N ILE A 167 -9.24 -2.06 -0.72
CA ILE A 167 -9.62 -0.94 -1.59
C ILE A 167 -9.37 -1.25 -3.06
N GLN A 168 -8.16 -1.69 -3.42
CA GLN A 168 -7.74 -1.85 -4.81
C GLN A 168 -8.05 -3.25 -5.35
N GLY A 169 -7.87 -4.28 -4.51
CA GLY A 169 -8.12 -5.67 -4.87
C GLY A 169 -9.61 -5.99 -4.89
N LEU A 170 -10.37 -5.64 -3.83
CA LEU A 170 -11.80 -5.96 -3.71
C LEU A 170 -12.74 -4.80 -4.08
N GLY A 171 -12.39 -3.55 -3.78
CA GLY A 171 -13.26 -2.38 -3.92
C GLY A 171 -13.94 -2.21 -5.28
N PRO A 172 -13.23 -2.37 -6.42
CA PRO A 172 -13.84 -2.36 -7.75
C PRO A 172 -14.98 -3.37 -7.93
N ARG A 173 -15.02 -4.45 -7.13
CA ARG A 173 -16.05 -5.48 -7.24
C ARG A 173 -17.35 -5.08 -6.54
N PHE A 174 -17.26 -4.41 -5.39
CA PHE A 174 -18.43 -3.99 -4.62
C PHE A 174 -19.09 -2.73 -5.18
N VAL A 175 -18.29 -1.72 -5.54
CA VAL A 175 -18.82 -0.44 -6.06
C VAL A 175 -19.53 -0.63 -7.41
N TRP A 176 -18.98 -1.48 -8.29
CA TRP A 176 -19.51 -1.65 -9.65
C TRP A 176 -20.44 -2.86 -9.80
N GLY A 177 -20.38 -3.84 -8.89
CA GLY A 177 -21.39 -4.90 -8.80
C GLY A 177 -22.76 -4.36 -8.43
N VAL A 178 -22.81 -3.35 -7.55
CA VAL A 178 -24.03 -2.64 -7.14
C VAL A 178 -24.53 -1.69 -8.24
N ALA A 179 -23.65 -0.97 -8.93
CA ALA A 179 -24.06 -0.04 -10.00
C ALA A 179 -24.75 -0.73 -11.20
N ARG A 180 -24.49 -2.03 -11.44
CA ARG A 180 -25.18 -2.79 -12.49
C ARG A 180 -26.53 -3.35 -12.06
N SER A 181 -26.74 -3.64 -10.77
CA SER A 181 -28.05 -4.09 -10.30
C SER A 181 -29.09 -2.96 -10.26
N THR A 182 -28.64 -1.71 -10.17
CA THR A 182 -29.51 -0.52 -10.20
C THR A 182 -29.80 -0.01 -11.61
N SER A 183 -29.03 -0.42 -12.63
CA SER A 183 -29.26 -0.04 -14.04
C SER A 183 -30.25 -0.94 -14.79
N VAL A 184 -30.78 -1.98 -14.13
CA VAL A 184 -31.86 -2.82 -14.67
C VAL A 184 -33.15 -2.46 -13.95
N ARG A 185 -33.82 -1.42 -14.46
CA ARG A 185 -35.28 -1.14 -14.48
C ARG A 185 -35.48 0.37 -14.68
N PRO A 186 -36.47 0.82 -15.46
CA PRO A 186 -37.51 0.09 -16.20
C PRO A 186 -37.14 -0.21 -17.67
#